data_AF-A0A679FS75-F1
#
_entry.id   AF-A0A679FS75-F1
#
_cell.length_a   1.000
_cell.length_b   1.000
_cell.length_c   1.000
_cell.angle_alpha   90.00
_cell.angle_beta   90.00
_cell.angle_gamma   90.00
#
_symmetry.space_group_name_H-M   'P 1'
#
loop_
_entity.id
_entity.type
_entity.pdbx_description
1 polymer ?
#
loop_
_entity_poly.entity_id
_entity_poly.type
_entity_poly.pdbx_seq_one_letter_code
_entity_poly.pdbx_strand_id
1 'polypeptide(L)'
;MLMKMDIDFSYDFKWVKEFEVSERLSEEELAEGLEPETMTLKFCVTHHADQRSKEEGRFFDWEDVESLVLEKAHKFFHLKSGAEFAIVNERKTMAVICRLLVHQGEMVLVVKTVVRKVLVSSYGEREKKVFVTRKTVCI
;
A
#
# COMPACT_ATOMS: atom_id res chain seq x y z
N MET A 1 9.07 11.98 24.72
CA MET A 1 8.20 10.92 25.28
C MET A 1 7.44 10.32 24.12
N LEU A 2 7.92 9.22 23.55
CA LEU A 2 7.25 8.53 22.43
C LEU A 2 6.06 7.78 23.04
N MET A 3 4.84 8.27 22.84
CA MET A 3 3.63 7.48 23.10
C MET A 3 3.74 6.22 22.24
N LYS A 4 3.96 5.06 22.88
CA LYS A 4 3.72 3.77 22.24
C LYS A 4 2.21 3.71 22.01
N MET A 5 1.77 4.00 20.79
CA MET A 5 0.46 3.53 20.34
C MET A 5 0.60 2.00 20.21
N ASP A 6 0.02 1.26 21.15
CA ASP A 6 -0.29 -0.15 20.89
C ASP A 6 -1.38 -0.15 19.82
N ILE A 7 -1.02 -0.63 18.64
CA ILE A 7 -1.94 -0.82 17.54
C ILE A 7 -2.55 -2.20 17.76
N ASP A 8 -3.86 -2.25 17.97
CA ASP A 8 -4.58 -3.51 17.98
C ASP A 8 -5.09 -3.78 16.56
N PHE A 9 -4.35 -4.60 15.83
CA PHE A 9 -4.68 -4.93 14.44
C PHE A 9 -6.07 -5.54 14.25
N SER A 10 -6.64 -6.15 15.29
CA SER A 10 -7.96 -6.80 15.23
C SER A 10 -9.11 -5.82 15.43
N TYR A 11 -8.86 -4.69 16.10
CA TYR A 11 -9.90 -3.69 16.43
C TYR A 11 -9.73 -2.38 15.65
N ASP A 12 -8.49 -1.96 15.39
CA ASP A 12 -8.20 -0.67 14.76
C ASP A 12 -8.42 -0.67 13.24
N PHE A 13 -8.42 -1.87 12.63
CA PHE A 13 -8.54 -2.03 11.20
C PHE A 13 -9.69 -2.94 10.80
N LYS A 14 -10.30 -2.61 9.67
CA LYS A 14 -11.33 -3.42 9.08
C LYS A 14 -10.76 -4.65 8.39
N TRP A 15 -9.59 -4.50 7.77
CA TRP A 15 -8.86 -5.58 7.10
C TRP A 15 -7.37 -5.46 7.37
N VAL A 16 -6.72 -6.60 7.54
CA VAL A 16 -5.27 -6.71 7.60
C VAL A 16 -4.88 -7.84 6.64
N LYS A 17 -4.03 -7.53 5.67
CA LYS A 17 -3.43 -8.50 4.76
C LYS A 17 -1.92 -8.46 4.92
N GLU A 18 -1.32 -9.62 5.09
CA GLU A 18 0.13 -9.75 5.23
C GLU A 18 0.73 -10.09 3.88
N PHE A 19 1.84 -9.43 3.55
CA PHE A 19 2.64 -9.69 2.37
C PHE A 19 4.04 -10.05 2.83
N GLU A 20 4.54 -11.19 2.36
CA GLU A 20 5.95 -11.50 2.47
C GLU A 20 6.66 -10.89 1.27
N VAL A 21 7.61 -10.00 1.54
CA VAL A 21 8.47 -9.39 0.53
C VAL A 21 9.86 -9.98 0.74
N SER A 22 10.34 -10.69 -0.27
CA SER A 22 11.70 -11.21 -0.30
C SER A 22 12.53 -10.47 -1.34
N GLU A 23 13.76 -10.16 -0.97
CA GLU A 23 14.77 -9.71 -1.92
C GLU A 23 15.02 -10.82 -2.95
N ARG A 24 15.02 -10.44 -4.22
CA ARG A 24 15.39 -11.35 -5.30
C ARG A 24 16.88 -11.21 -5.59
N LEU A 25 17.66 -12.16 -5.10
CA LEU A 25 19.07 -12.28 -5.40
C LEU A 25 19.31 -12.88 -6.79
N SER A 26 20.42 -12.50 -7.41
CA SER A 26 20.95 -13.14 -8.61
C SER A 26 21.56 -14.51 -8.29
N GLU A 27 21.77 -15.34 -9.32
CA GLU A 27 22.42 -16.65 -9.15
C GLU A 27 23.86 -16.53 -8.63
N GLU A 28 24.56 -15.44 -8.98
CA GLU A 28 25.92 -15.14 -8.51
C GLU A 28 25.94 -14.82 -7.01
N GLU A 29 25.02 -13.98 -6.55
CA GLU A 29 24.89 -13.62 -5.12
C GLU A 29 24.53 -14.82 -4.24
N LEU A 30 23.65 -15.69 -4.74
CA LEU A 30 23.32 -16.95 -4.06
C LEU A 30 24.53 -17.90 -3.99
N ALA A 31 25.35 -17.94 -5.05
CA ALA A 31 26.57 -18.76 -5.07
C ALA A 31 27.66 -18.24 -4.13
N GLU A 32 27.68 -16.94 -3.85
CA GLU A 32 28.54 -16.30 -2.83
C GLU A 32 28.03 -16.51 -1.39
N GLY A 33 26.86 -17.13 -1.22
CA GLY A 33 26.27 -17.47 0.08
C GLY A 33 25.48 -16.34 0.72
N LEU A 34 25.02 -15.34 -0.04
CA LEU A 34 24.10 -14.33 0.45
C LEU A 34 22.70 -14.92 0.67
N GLU A 35 22.06 -14.51 1.76
CA GLU A 35 20.67 -14.88 2.08
C GLU A 35 19.75 -13.72 1.70
N PRO A 36 18.62 -13.97 1.01
CA PRO A 36 17.69 -12.91 0.63
C PRO A 36 17.06 -12.30 1.88
N GLU A 37 17.09 -10.98 1.97
CA GLU A 37 16.38 -10.30 3.06
C GLU A 37 14.87 -10.52 2.88
N THR A 38 14.22 -11.06 3.91
CA THR A 38 12.77 -11.29 3.91
C THR A 38 12.13 -10.38 4.93
N MET A 39 10.94 -9.89 4.59
CA MET A 39 10.18 -9.10 5.53
C MET A 39 8.67 -9.29 5.40
N THR A 40 8.00 -9.12 6.53
CA THR A 40 6.54 -9.08 6.58
C THR A 40 6.05 -7.65 6.53
N LEU A 41 5.20 -7.37 5.54
CA LEU A 41 4.52 -6.11 5.33
C LEU A 41 3.03 -6.28 5.64
N LYS A 42 2.53 -5.56 6.64
CA LYS A 42 1.11 -5.57 7.00
C LYS A 42 0.38 -4.44 6.31
N PHE A 43 -0.57 -4.77 5.45
CA PHE A 43 -1.43 -3.81 4.78
C PHE A 43 -2.76 -3.70 5.51
N CYS A 44 -2.95 -2.58 6.19
CA CYS A 44 -4.02 -2.36 7.15
C CYS A 44 -5.04 -1.36 6.60
N VAL A 45 -6.24 -1.84 6.27
CA VAL A 45 -7.34 -1.02 5.77
C VAL A 45 -8.18 -0.52 6.93
N THR A 46 -8.22 0.81 7.10
CA THR A 46 -9.09 1.45 8.09
C THR A 46 -10.57 1.27 7.74
N HIS A 47 -11.45 1.32 8.75
CA HIS A 47 -12.90 1.33 8.53
C HIS A 47 -13.35 2.44 7.57
N HIS A 48 -12.72 3.61 7.66
CA HIS A 48 -12.99 4.72 6.76
C HIS A 48 -12.63 4.38 5.31
N ALA A 49 -11.46 3.79 5.07
CA ALA A 49 -11.03 3.41 3.73
C ALA A 49 -11.94 2.33 3.11
N ASP A 50 -12.38 1.33 3.90
CA ASP A 50 -13.35 0.31 3.49
C ASP A 50 -14.73 0.89 3.16
N GLN A 51 -15.20 1.88 3.91
CA GLN A 51 -16.45 2.56 3.59
C GLN A 51 -16.34 3.33 2.27
N ARG A 52 -15.21 4.02 2.05
CA ARG A 52 -14.99 4.80 0.83
C ARG A 52 -14.78 3.95 -0.41
N SER A 53 -14.29 2.73 -0.29
CA SER A 53 -14.13 1.82 -1.43
C SER A 53 -15.46 1.28 -1.96
N LYS A 54 -16.52 1.33 -1.15
CA LYS A 54 -17.88 0.96 -1.56
C LYS A 54 -18.61 2.06 -2.33
N GLU A 55 -18.04 3.26 -2.42
CA GLU A 55 -18.57 4.33 -3.26
C GLU A 55 -18.33 4.03 -4.75
N GLU A 56 -19.23 4.50 -5.61
CA GLU A 56 -19.15 4.32 -7.05
C GLU A 56 -17.80 4.81 -7.62
N GLY A 57 -17.17 3.97 -8.45
CA GLY A 57 -15.88 4.27 -9.07
C GLY A 57 -14.66 4.17 -8.14
N ARG A 58 -14.85 3.69 -6.89
CA ARG A 58 -13.77 3.55 -5.88
C ARG A 58 -13.51 2.14 -5.40
N PHE A 59 -14.23 1.17 -5.95
CA PHE A 59 -14.03 -0.23 -5.66
C PHE A 59 -12.61 -0.67 -5.99
N PHE A 60 -12.00 -1.44 -5.10
CA PHE A 60 -10.74 -2.13 -5.34
C PHE A 60 -10.94 -3.59 -4.99
N ASP A 61 -10.24 -4.46 -5.71
CA ASP A 61 -10.06 -5.84 -5.31
C ASP A 61 -8.65 -6.03 -4.72
N TRP A 62 -8.46 -7.18 -4.07
CA TRP A 62 -7.19 -7.48 -3.41
C TRP A 62 -6.06 -7.82 -4.37
N GLU A 63 -6.37 -8.23 -5.60
CA GLU A 63 -5.38 -8.55 -6.63
C GLU A 63 -4.73 -7.26 -7.17
N ASP A 64 -5.54 -6.22 -7.40
CA ASP A 64 -5.12 -4.87 -7.77
C ASP A 64 -4.19 -4.30 -6.67
N VAL A 65 -4.58 -4.45 -5.41
CA VAL A 65 -3.81 -3.95 -4.25
C VAL A 65 -2.50 -4.69 -4.07
N GLU A 66 -2.53 -6.02 -4.15
CA GLU A 66 -1.34 -6.87 -4.05
C GLU A 66 -0.33 -6.55 -5.14
N SER A 67 -0.78 -6.46 -6.40
CA SER A 67 0.05 -6.06 -7.53
C SER A 67 0.69 -4.70 -7.29
N LEU A 68 -0.09 -3.72 -6.80
CA LEU A 68 0.39 -2.37 -6.50
C LEU A 68 1.46 -2.37 -5.40
N VAL A 69 1.24 -3.14 -4.34
CA VAL A 69 2.15 -3.24 -3.19
C VAL A 69 3.47 -3.89 -3.61
N LEU A 70 3.41 -5.01 -4.33
CA LEU A 70 4.58 -5.72 -4.82
C LEU A 70 5.40 -4.88 -5.80
N GLU A 71 4.75 -4.17 -6.74
CA GLU A 71 5.41 -3.28 -7.69
C GLU A 71 6.26 -2.20 -6.98
N LYS A 72 5.76 -1.70 -5.84
CA LYS A 72 6.41 -0.60 -5.10
C LYS A 72 7.16 -1.05 -3.85
N ALA A 73 7.25 -2.35 -3.58
CA ALA A 73 7.82 -2.91 -2.36
C ALA A 73 9.24 -2.39 -2.08
N HIS A 74 10.09 -2.38 -3.10
CA HIS A 74 11.47 -1.86 -3.03
C HIS A 74 11.55 -0.40 -2.53
N LYS A 75 10.51 0.42 -2.75
CA LYS A 75 10.51 1.82 -2.32
C LYS A 75 10.22 1.97 -0.84
N PHE A 76 9.53 1.01 -0.22
CA PHE A 76 9.13 1.11 1.19
C PHE A 76 10.34 1.09 2.13
N PHE A 77 11.41 0.37 1.76
CA PHE A 77 12.68 0.32 2.50
C PHE A 77 13.35 1.69 2.68
N HIS A 78 13.08 2.63 1.78
CA HIS A 78 13.66 3.98 1.85
C HIS A 78 12.78 4.99 2.59
N LEU A 79 11.58 4.59 3.01
CA LEU A 79 10.62 5.48 3.67
C LEU A 79 10.83 5.48 5.18
N LYS A 80 10.71 6.67 5.77
CA LYS A 80 10.75 6.83 7.23
C LYS A 80 9.42 6.40 7.84
N SER A 81 9.48 5.76 9.00
CA SER A 81 8.28 5.54 9.83
C SER A 81 7.54 6.86 10.09
N GLY A 82 6.22 6.84 9.92
CA GLY A 82 5.34 8.00 9.95
C GLY A 82 5.12 8.70 8.60
N ALA A 83 5.87 8.34 7.56
CA ALA A 83 5.73 8.97 6.24
C ALA A 83 4.37 8.72 5.61
N GLU A 84 3.79 9.76 4.99
CA GLU A 84 2.57 9.68 4.20
C GLU A 84 2.88 9.80 2.72
N PHE A 85 2.35 8.87 1.93
CA PHE A 85 2.62 8.78 0.51
C PHE A 85 1.42 8.20 -0.23
N ALA A 86 1.45 8.36 -1.55
CA ALA A 86 0.49 7.76 -2.45
C ALA A 86 1.21 6.67 -3.25
N ILE A 87 0.70 5.45 -3.20
CA ILE A 87 1.12 4.36 -4.07
C ILE A 87 0.23 4.43 -5.30
N VAL A 88 0.81 4.61 -6.48
CA VAL A 88 0.04 4.78 -7.74
C VAL A 88 0.40 3.65 -8.70
N ASN A 89 -0.61 3.01 -9.29
CA ASN A 89 -0.34 1.97 -10.29
C ASN A 89 0.27 2.57 -11.56
N GLU A 90 0.93 1.75 -12.38
CA GLU A 90 1.57 2.20 -13.62
C GLU A 90 0.64 3.00 -14.54
N ARG A 91 -0.61 2.54 -14.67
CA ARG A 91 -1.64 3.18 -15.51
C ARG A 91 -2.19 4.48 -14.90
N LYS A 92 -1.86 4.79 -13.65
CA LYS A 92 -2.34 5.94 -12.87
C LYS A 92 -3.86 6.02 -12.79
N THR A 93 -4.52 4.88 -12.74
CA THR A 93 -5.98 4.73 -12.61
C THR A 93 -6.40 4.45 -11.17
N MET A 94 -5.47 3.98 -10.34
CA MET A 94 -5.64 3.74 -8.91
C MET A 94 -4.49 4.37 -8.12
N ALA A 95 -4.84 5.00 -7.01
CA ALA A 95 -3.89 5.43 -5.99
C ALA A 95 -4.38 5.02 -4.61
N VAL A 96 -3.48 4.51 -3.78
CA VAL A 96 -3.74 4.22 -2.36
C VAL A 96 -2.95 5.22 -1.53
N ILE A 97 -3.65 5.94 -0.64
CA ILE A 97 -3.00 6.87 0.29
C ILE A 97 -2.67 6.11 1.57
N CYS A 98 -1.38 5.94 1.81
CA CYS A 98 -0.85 5.16 2.90
C CYS A 98 -0.06 6.05 3.88
N ARG A 99 0.00 5.60 5.13
CA ARG A 99 1.03 5.98 6.08
C ARG A 99 1.83 4.74 6.44
N LEU A 100 3.15 4.79 6.29
CA LEU A 100 4.03 3.73 6.76
C LEU A 100 4.29 3.92 8.26
N LEU A 101 4.20 2.84 9.03
CA LEU A 101 4.64 2.74 10.41
C LEU A 101 5.57 1.54 10.53
N VAL A 102 6.48 1.59 11.49
CA VAL A 102 7.26 0.41 11.91
C VAL A 102 6.77 0.04 13.30
N HIS A 103 6.23 -1.17 13.45
CA HIS A 103 5.68 -1.66 14.71
C HIS A 103 6.29 -3.04 15.00
N GLN A 104 6.94 -3.18 16.15
CA GLN A 104 7.60 -4.43 16.57
C GLN A 104 8.59 -5.01 15.52
N GLY A 105 9.22 -4.16 14.72
CA GLY A 105 10.15 -4.57 13.65
C GLY A 105 9.48 -4.83 12.30
N GLU A 106 8.15 -4.84 12.22
CA GLU A 106 7.39 -5.05 10.98
C GLU A 106 7.01 -3.72 10.33
N MET A 107 6.99 -3.69 8.99
CA MET A 107 6.45 -2.56 8.25
C MET A 107 4.94 -2.67 8.15
N VAL A 108 4.25 -1.60 8.56
CA VAL A 108 2.78 -1.50 8.59
C VAL A 108 2.34 -0.36 7.67
N LEU A 109 1.67 -0.71 6.58
CA LEU A 109 1.04 0.23 5.67
C LEU A 109 -0.41 0.48 6.10
N VAL A 110 -0.63 1.61 6.77
CA VAL A 110 -1.97 2.04 7.15
C VAL A 110 -2.63 2.77 5.99
N VAL A 111 -3.67 2.18 5.41
CA VAL A 111 -4.45 2.75 4.33
C VAL A 111 -5.47 3.74 4.89
N LYS A 112 -5.26 5.02 4.55
CA LYS A 112 -6.18 6.09 4.92
C LYS A 112 -7.37 6.17 3.96
N THR A 113 -7.12 5.98 2.66
CA THR A 113 -8.16 5.99 1.64
C THR A 113 -7.64 5.36 0.35
N VAL A 114 -8.55 4.75 -0.40
CA VAL A 114 -8.31 4.33 -1.80
C VAL A 114 -8.93 5.36 -2.73
N VAL A 115 -8.22 5.70 -3.81
CA VAL A 115 -8.63 6.65 -4.84
C VAL A 115 -8.51 5.96 -6.19
N ARG A 116 -9.60 5.35 -6.66
CA ARG A 116 -9.74 4.87 -8.04
C ARG A 116 -10.49 5.92 -8.86
N LYS A 117 -10.15 6.05 -10.15
CA LYS A 117 -10.85 6.94 -11.09
C LYS A 117 -11.19 6.19 -12.38
N VAL A 118 -12.16 5.29 -12.27
CA VAL A 118 -12.90 4.76 -13.44
C VAL A 118 -14.27 5.40 -13.41
N LEU A 119 -14.62 6.20 -14.44
CA LEU A 119 -15.97 6.72 -14.60
C LEU A 119 -16.75 5.71 -15.45
N VAL A 120 -17.77 5.08 -14.87
CA VAL A 120 -18.78 4.34 -15.63
C VAL A 120 -19.81 5.36 -16.09
N SER A 121 -19.94 5.55 -17.39
CA SER A 121 -21.00 6.38 -17.97
C SER A 121 -21.94 5.50 -18.79
N SER A 122 -23.12 5.99 -19.12
CA SER A 122 -24.08 5.34 -20.02
C SER A 122 -23.53 5.05 -21.44
N TYR A 123 -22.32 5.52 -21.76
CA TYR A 123 -21.62 5.32 -23.04
C TYR A 123 -20.35 4.45 -22.92
N GLY A 124 -20.18 3.77 -21.79
CA GLY A 124 -19.03 2.90 -21.51
C GLY A 124 -18.10 3.42 -20.41
N GLU A 125 -17.05 2.65 -20.14
CA GLU A 125 -16.02 2.98 -19.16
C GLU A 125 -15.03 4.01 -19.72
N ARG A 126 -14.81 5.11 -19.00
CA ARG A 126 -13.73 6.07 -19.29
C ARG A 126 -12.75 6.13 -18.12
N GLU A 127 -11.51 5.73 -18.38
CA GLU A 127 -10.41 5.89 -17.44
C GLU A 127 -10.04 7.37 -17.26
N LYS A 128 -9.92 7.82 -16.01
CA LYS A 128 -9.45 9.18 -15.69
C LYS A 128 -8.19 9.09 -14.84
N LYS A 129 -7.10 9.73 -15.29
CA LYS A 129 -5.84 9.74 -14.56
C LYS A 129 -5.99 10.34 -13.14
N VAL A 130 -5.42 9.68 -12.15
CA VAL A 130 -5.34 10.16 -10.77
C VAL A 130 -4.19 11.16 -10.66
N PHE A 131 -4.48 12.33 -10.10
CA PHE A 131 -3.50 13.36 -9.78
C PHE A 131 -3.61 13.62 -8.28
N VAL A 132 -2.55 13.33 -7.53
CA VAL A 132 -2.47 13.55 -6.09
C VAL A 132 -1.83 14.93 -5.87
N THR A 133 -2.60 15.87 -5.31
CA THR A 133 -2.24 17.30 -5.24
C THR A 133 -1.86 17.81 -3.87
N ARG A 134 -1.83 16.97 -2.83
CA ARG A 134 -1.29 17.34 -1.51
C ARG A 134 0.22 17.12 -1.46
N LYS A 135 0.89 17.66 -0.42
CA LYS A 135 2.31 17.46 -0.05
C LYS A 135 2.72 15.99 0.19
N THR A 136 2.04 15.07 -0.49
CA THR A 136 2.15 13.63 -0.44
C THR A 136 3.09 13.21 -1.56
N VAL A 137 4.19 12.56 -1.22
CA VAL A 137 5.12 12.03 -2.21
C VAL A 137 4.43 10.86 -2.93
N CYS A 138 4.41 10.88 -4.26
CA CYS A 138 3.94 9.75 -5.05
C CYS A 138 5.08 8.77 -5.26
N ILE A 139 4.84 7.49 -4.96
CA ILE A 139 5.81 6.41 -5.16
C ILE A 139 5.26 5.34 -6.10
#